data_AF-A0A160FGJ7-F1
#
_entry.id   AF-A0A160FGJ7-F1
#
_cell.length_a   1.000
_cell.length_b   1.000
_cell.length_c   1.000
_cell.angle_alpha   90.00
_cell.angle_beta   90.00
_cell.angle_gamma   90.00
#
_symmetry.space_group_name_H-M   'P 1'
#
loop_
_entity.id
_entity.type
_entity.pdbx_description
1 polymer ?
#
loop_
_entity_poly.entity_id
_entity_poly.type
_entity_poly.pdbx_seq_one_letter_code
_entity_poly.pdbx_strand_id
1 'polypeptide(L)' 'MTADIDNEDDEAAVPSPCISVCRMDASTGWCEGCLRTIDEIAGWSLFDDDAKRAVWDAIEERHAEFMAKQAKGQR' A
#
# COMPACT_ATOMS: atom_id res chain seq x y z
N MET A 1 -16.21 14.23 31.33
CA MET A 1 -15.35 14.97 30.38
C MET A 1 -14.95 13.98 29.30
N THR A 2 -15.86 13.69 28.37
CA THR A 2 -15.58 12.85 27.20
C THR A 2 -16.01 13.71 26.03
N ALA A 3 -15.08 14.47 25.49
CA ALA A 3 -15.30 15.22 24.26
C ALA A 3 -15.26 14.19 23.12
N ASP A 4 -16.44 13.94 22.58
CA ASP A 4 -16.74 13.84 21.14
C ASP A 4 -15.54 13.40 20.27
N ILE A 5 -15.44 12.09 20.05
CA ILE A 5 -14.66 11.52 18.97
C ILE A 5 -15.50 11.69 17.70
N ASP A 6 -15.49 12.90 17.17
CA ASP A 6 -15.97 13.22 15.83
C ASP A 6 -14.94 12.66 14.85
N ASN A 7 -15.18 11.42 14.38
CA ASN A 7 -14.39 10.75 13.35
C ASN A 7 -15.30 10.53 12.13
N GLU A 8 -15.87 11.61 11.60
CA GLU A 8 -16.84 11.61 10.50
C GLU A 8 -16.21 11.83 9.11
N ASP A 9 -14.92 11.55 8.91
CA ASP A 9 -14.20 11.87 7.66
C ASP A 9 -13.52 10.66 6.98
N ASP A 10 -14.05 9.43 7.12
CA ASP A 10 -13.43 8.22 6.54
C ASP A 10 -14.38 7.38 5.67
N GLU A 11 -15.32 8.00 4.95
CA GLU A 11 -16.23 7.27 4.04
C GLU A 11 -15.91 7.44 2.54
N ALA A 12 -14.96 8.32 2.17
CA ALA A 12 -14.56 8.54 0.78
C ALA A 12 -13.06 8.38 0.50
N ALA A 13 -12.20 8.35 1.53
CA ALA A 13 -10.76 8.26 1.36
C ALA A 13 -10.33 6.80 1.14
N VAL A 14 -9.64 6.54 0.03
CA VAL A 14 -9.10 5.19 -0.24
C VAL A 14 -8.08 4.82 0.86
N PRO A 15 -8.26 3.68 1.56
CA PRO A 15 -7.41 3.30 2.68
C PRO A 15 -5.99 2.99 2.22
N SER A 16 -5.01 3.29 3.07
CA SER A 16 -3.61 2.98 2.77
C SER A 16 -3.34 1.48 2.90
N PRO A 17 -2.72 0.82 1.91
CA PRO A 17 -2.34 -0.60 1.97
C PRO A 17 -1.13 -0.85 2.90
N CYS A 18 -0.76 0.11 3.75
CA CYS A 18 0.38 0.00 4.65
C CYS A 18 0.05 -0.87 5.87
N ILE A 19 0.77 -1.99 6.02
CA ILE A 19 0.64 -2.89 7.18
C ILE A 19 1.67 -2.61 8.29
N SER A 20 2.20 -1.38 8.34
CA SER A 20 3.30 -0.98 9.26
C SER A 20 4.58 -1.81 9.10
N VAL A 21 4.78 -2.43 7.93
CA VAL A 21 6.02 -3.11 7.54
C VAL A 21 6.65 -2.30 6.42
N CYS A 22 7.80 -1.67 6.71
CA CYS A 22 8.58 -0.94 5.72
C CYS A 22 9.89 -1.70 5.45
N ARG A 23 9.83 -2.69 4.56
CA ARG A 23 10.99 -3.47 4.14
C ARG A 23 11.04 -3.47 2.62
N MET A 24 12.06 -2.84 2.05
CA MET A 24 12.20 -2.73 0.60
C MET A 24 12.98 -3.93 0.07
N ASP A 25 12.42 -4.62 -0.90
CA ASP A 25 13.15 -5.62 -1.66
C ASP A 25 14.05 -4.93 -2.68
N ALA A 26 15.36 -5.14 -2.58
CA ALA A 26 16.34 -4.53 -3.48
C ALA A 26 16.27 -5.10 -4.91
N SER A 27 15.63 -6.26 -5.09
CA SER A 27 15.54 -6.95 -6.39
C SER A 27 14.42 -6.38 -7.26
N THR A 28 13.29 -6.03 -6.65
CA THR A 28 12.08 -5.52 -7.30
C THR A 28 11.87 -4.03 -7.09
N GLY A 29 12.45 -3.45 -6.03
CA GLY A 29 12.21 -2.06 -5.65
C GLY A 29 10.84 -1.83 -4.99
N TRP A 30 10.18 -2.90 -4.53
CA TRP A 30 8.87 -2.86 -3.87
C TRP A 30 8.99 -3.13 -2.37
N CYS A 31 8.06 -2.58 -1.59
CA CYS A 31 7.95 -2.91 -0.18
C CYS A 31 7.39 -4.33 -0.03
N GLU A 32 8.07 -5.22 0.69
CA GLU A 32 7.61 -6.58 0.96
C GLU A 32 6.31 -6.63 1.79
N GLY A 33 5.94 -5.53 2.45
CA GLY A 33 4.70 -5.42 3.22
C GLY A 33 3.51 -4.95 2.39
N CYS A 34 3.62 -3.76 1.80
CA CYS A 34 2.52 -3.12 1.07
C CYS A 34 2.63 -3.19 -0.46
N LEU A 35 3.74 -3.74 -0.98
CA LEU A 35 4.03 -3.89 -2.41
C LEU A 35 4.00 -2.59 -3.22
N ARG A 36 4.21 -1.48 -2.52
CA ARG A 36 4.37 -0.15 -3.11
C ARG A 36 5.83 0.20 -3.28
N THR A 37 6.07 1.06 -4.24
CA THR A 37 7.36 1.72 -4.46
C THR A 37 7.56 2.86 -3.46
N ILE A 38 8.81 3.26 -3.25
CA ILE A 38 9.14 4.43 -2.40
C ILE A 38 8.44 5.71 -2.88
N ASP A 39 8.34 5.90 -4.20
CA ASP A 39 7.72 7.09 -4.78
C ASP A 39 6.22 7.17 -4.44
N GLU A 40 5.51 6.04 -4.60
CA GLU A 40 4.11 5.92 -4.21
C GLU A 40 3.92 6.14 -2.70
N ILE A 41 4.81 5.59 -1.86
CA ILE A 41 4.74 5.77 -0.40
C ILE A 41 4.94 7.24 -0.02
N ALA A 42 5.92 7.91 -0.62
CA ALA A 42 6.20 9.33 -0.38
C ALA A 42 5.08 10.24 -0.91
N GLY A 43 4.47 9.88 -2.03
CA GLY A 43 3.42 10.64 -2.70
C GLY A 43 1.99 10.35 -2.23
N TRP A 44 1.76 9.36 -1.35
CA TRP A 44 0.40 8.91 -1.02
C TRP A 44 -0.55 10.00 -0.52
N SER A 45 -0.06 10.90 0.33
CA SER A 45 -0.86 12.02 0.84
C SER A 45 -1.20 13.07 -0.21
N LEU A 46 -0.49 13.07 -1.35
CA LEU A 46 -0.74 13.95 -2.49
C LEU A 46 -1.62 13.30 -3.57
N PHE A 47 -1.90 12.01 -3.47
CA PHE A 47 -2.71 11.31 -4.46
C PHE A 47 -4.20 11.57 -4.24
N ASP A 48 -4.90 11.88 -5.33
CA ASP A 48 -6.36 11.86 -5.38
C ASP A 48 -6.90 10.44 -5.26
N ASP A 49 -8.17 10.28 -4.91
CA ASP A 49 -8.78 8.96 -4.73
C ASP A 49 -8.70 8.07 -5.98
N ASP A 50 -8.69 8.67 -7.17
CA ASP A 50 -8.49 7.93 -8.41
C ASP A 50 -7.07 7.37 -8.54
N ALA A 51 -6.06 8.18 -8.22
CA ALA A 51 -4.67 7.74 -8.19
C ALA A 51 -4.45 6.68 -7.09
N LYS A 52 -5.09 6.85 -5.93
CA LYS A 52 -5.03 5.83 -4.86
C LYS A 52 -5.67 4.51 -5.29
N ARG A 53 -6.79 4.53 -6.02
CA ARG A 53 -7.40 3.33 -6.61
C ARG A 53 -6.49 2.68 -7.65
N ALA A 54 -5.87 3.46 -8.53
CA ALA A 54 -4.92 2.94 -9.51
C ALA A 54 -3.71 2.26 -8.85
N VAL A 55 -3.24 2.79 -7.72
CA VAL A 55 -2.18 2.15 -6.92
C VAL A 55 -2.67 0.82 -6.34
N TRP A 56 -3.91 0.74 -5.87
CA TRP A 56 -4.48 -0.52 -5.38
C TRP A 56 -4.54 -1.59 -6.47
N ASP A 57 -5.02 -1.25 -7.66
CA ASP A 57 -5.05 -2.16 -8.82
C ASP A 57 -3.64 -2.66 -9.16
N ALA A 58 -2.66 -1.74 -9.21
CA ALA A 58 -1.26 -2.09 -9.44
C ALA A 58 -0.67 -2.97 -8.31
N ILE A 59 -1.08 -2.78 -7.06
CA ILE A 59 -0.66 -3.63 -5.94
C ILE A 59 -1.22 -5.04 -6.09
N GLU A 60 -2.46 -5.20 -6.52
CA GLU A 60 -3.06 -6.53 -6.74
C GLU A 60 -2.27 -7.31 -7.80
N GLU A 61 -1.92 -6.67 -8.91
CA GLU A 61 -1.07 -7.25 -9.95
C GLU A 61 0.33 -7.61 -9.39
N ARG A 62 0.98 -6.67 -8.69
CA ARG A 62 2.29 -6.91 -8.06
C ARG A 62 2.24 -7.99 -6.99
N HIS A 63 1.12 -8.14 -6.27
CA HIS A 63 0.93 -9.16 -5.26
C HIS A 63 0.83 -10.54 -5.89
N ALA A 64 0.12 -10.68 -7.01
CA ALA A 64 0.12 -11.92 -7.78
C ALA A 64 1.54 -12.29 -8.25
N GLU A 65 2.31 -11.32 -8.77
CA GLU A 65 3.71 -11.54 -9.15
C GLU A 65 4.60 -11.89 -7.96
N PHE A 66 4.44 -11.18 -6.83
CA PHE A 66 5.21 -11.41 -5.61
C PHE A 66 4.94 -12.80 -5.06
N MET A 67 3.68 -13.23 -4.99
CA MET A 67 3.32 -14.58 -4.55
C MET A 67 3.91 -15.66 -5.47
N ALA A 68 3.92 -15.44 -6.78
CA ALA A 68 4.56 -16.33 -7.74
C ALA A 68 6.09 -16.42 -7.54
N LYS A 69 6.75 -15.31 -7.18
CA LYS A 69 8.19 -15.27 -6.86
C LYS A 69 8.52 -15.86 -5.48
N GLN A 70 7.72 -15.58 -4.46
CA GLN A 70 7.86 -16.11 -3.10
C GLN A 70 7.76 -17.63 -3.05
N ALA A 71 6.82 -18.21 -3.82
CA ALA A 71 6.71 -19.66 -3.98
C ALA A 71 8.00 -20.32 -4.52
N LYS A 72 8.84 -19.55 -5.21
CA LYS A 72 10.08 -20.01 -5.84
C LYS A 72 11.34 -19.72 -4.99
N GLY A 73 11.28 -18.75 -4.07
CA GLY A 73 12.40 -18.32 -3.23
C GLY A 73 12.44 -18.93 -1.81
N GLN A 74 11.36 -19.53 -1.33
CA GLN A 74 11.27 -20.16 0.00
C GLN A 74 11.69 -21.65 0.04
N ARG A 75 12.53 -22.10 -0.89
CA ARG A 75 12.95 -23.51 -1.01
C ARG A 75 14.46 -23.69 -0.95
#